data_AF-A0A524I2I9-F1
#
_entry.id   AF-A0A524I2I9-F1
#
_cell.length_a   1.000
_cell.length_b   1.000
_cell.length_c   1.000
_cell.angle_alpha   90.00
_cell.angle_beta   90.00
_cell.angle_gamma   90.00
#
_symmetry.space_group_name_H-M   'P 1'
#
loop_
_entity.id
_entity.type
_entity.pdbx_description
1 polymer ?
#
loop_
_entity_poly.entity_id
_entity_poly.type
_entity_poly.pdbx_seq_one_letter_code
_entity_poly.pdbx_strand_id
1 'polypeptide(L)'
;MPRKKEKHEADCCQPKESVDSIYEIEAVATVDERGQMVLPKAIRDKAGIKAGDKLAIVTLVRDGKVCCIHLFRSEDLANGARDILEPQEG
;
A
#
# COMPACT_ATOMS: atom_id res chain seq x y z
N MET A 1 -32.09 43.27 21.47
CA MET A 1 -31.29 42.12 20.99
C MET A 1 -30.73 41.39 22.20
N PRO A 2 -30.35 40.09 22.18
CA PRO A 2 -30.33 39.07 21.12
C PRO A 2 -31.06 37.75 21.54
N ARG A 3 -31.67 36.97 20.64
CA ARG A 3 -31.20 35.95 19.66
C ARG A 3 -31.07 34.51 20.21
N LYS A 4 -31.74 33.63 19.45
CA LYS A 4 -32.05 32.21 19.64
C LYS A 4 -30.87 31.31 19.22
N LYS A 5 -30.89 30.10 19.79
CA LYS A 5 -30.04 28.91 19.61
C LYS A 5 -29.54 28.68 18.17
N GLU A 6 -28.29 28.21 18.07
CA GLU A 6 -27.90 26.91 17.48
C GLU A 6 -26.38 26.71 17.70
N LYS A 7 -26.01 25.66 18.46
CA LYS A 7 -24.61 25.21 18.59
C LYS A 7 -24.48 23.98 17.70
N HIS A 8 -24.05 24.20 16.46
CA HIS A 8 -23.64 23.11 15.59
C HIS A 8 -22.22 22.71 15.97
N GLU A 9 -22.09 21.43 16.27
CA GLU A 9 -20.88 20.70 16.62
C GLU A 9 -19.81 20.94 15.56
N ALA A 10 -18.70 21.55 15.96
CA ALA A 10 -17.52 21.72 15.13
C ALA A 10 -16.37 21.01 15.84
N ASP A 11 -16.37 19.67 15.72
CA ASP A 11 -15.18 18.88 15.97
C ASP A 11 -14.23 19.07 14.76
N CYS A 12 -13.63 20.27 14.71
CA CYS A 12 -12.83 20.74 13.58
C CYS A 12 -11.34 20.39 13.69
N CYS A 13 -10.91 19.63 14.72
CA CYS A 13 -9.49 19.42 15.01
C CYS A 13 -9.16 18.03 15.56
N GLN A 14 -9.79 16.96 15.07
CA GLN A 14 -9.18 15.63 15.23
C GLN A 14 -8.09 15.48 14.15
N PRO A 15 -6.81 15.28 14.51
CA PRO A 15 -5.87 14.73 13.55
C PRO A 15 -6.44 13.37 13.14
N LYS A 16 -6.85 13.25 11.88
CA LYS A 16 -7.17 11.93 11.31
C LYS A 16 -5.92 11.10 11.51
N GLU A 17 -5.99 10.12 12.41
CA GLU A 17 -4.94 9.13 12.59
C GLU A 17 -4.51 8.70 11.19
N SER A 18 -3.26 9.03 10.82
CA SER A 18 -2.67 8.47 9.63
C SER A 18 -2.85 6.98 9.76
N VAL A 19 -3.50 6.36 8.78
CA VAL A 19 -3.62 4.90 8.75
C VAL A 19 -2.18 4.40 8.66
N ASP A 20 -1.58 4.10 9.80
CA ASP A 20 -0.19 3.69 9.88
C ASP A 20 -0.10 2.42 9.04
N SER A 21 0.58 2.54 7.91
CA SER A 21 0.78 1.41 7.01
C SER A 21 1.79 0.50 7.69
N ILE A 22 1.30 -0.51 8.39
CA ILE A 22 2.12 -1.46 9.14
C ILE A 22 2.67 -2.49 8.16
N TYR A 23 3.99 -2.61 8.09
CA TYR A 23 4.65 -3.71 7.38
C TYR A 23 4.88 -4.86 8.36
N GLU A 24 4.42 -6.06 7.99
CA GLU A 24 4.65 -7.29 8.75
C GLU A 24 5.33 -8.33 7.85
N ILE A 25 6.34 -9.03 8.38
CA ILE A 25 6.98 -10.14 7.67
C ILE A 25 6.13 -11.40 7.88
N GLU A 26 5.24 -11.68 6.93
CA GLU A 26 4.34 -12.83 7.04
C GLU A 26 4.93 -14.14 6.49
N ALA A 27 5.90 -14.03 5.57
CA ALA A 27 6.57 -15.19 5.00
C ALA A 27 7.93 -14.82 4.38
N VAL A 28 8.78 -15.84 4.24
CA VAL A 28 10.02 -15.78 3.45
C VAL A 28 9.88 -16.80 2.32
N ALA A 29 10.04 -16.35 1.08
CA ALA A 29 10.04 -17.22 -0.10
C ALA A 29 11.46 -17.29 -0.68
N THR A 30 11.85 -18.47 -1.15
CA THR A 30 13.09 -18.65 -1.90
C THR A 30 12.83 -18.37 -3.38
N VAL A 31 13.80 -17.74 -4.03
CA VAL A 31 13.84 -17.59 -5.49
C VAL A 31 14.57 -18.79 -6.06
N ASP A 32 13.94 -19.52 -6.97
CA ASP A 32 14.54 -20.69 -7.60
C ASP A 32 15.57 -20.31 -8.68
N GLU A 33 16.21 -21.32 -9.28
CA GLU A 33 17.24 -21.14 -10.34
C GLU A 33 16.71 -20.43 -11.59
N ARG A 34 15.38 -20.42 -11.79
CA ARG A 34 14.72 -19.76 -12.91
C ARG A 34 14.30 -18.34 -12.55
N GLY A 35 14.61 -17.87 -11.34
CA GLY A 35 14.20 -16.57 -10.83
C GLY A 35 12.73 -16.53 -10.38
N GLN A 36 12.07 -17.67 -10.20
CA GLN A 36 10.67 -17.72 -9.79
C GLN A 36 10.54 -17.74 -8.26
N MET A 37 9.56 -17.00 -7.77
CA MET A 37 9.12 -17.05 -6.38
C MET A 37 7.71 -17.64 -6.32
N VAL A 38 7.49 -18.60 -5.43
CA VAL A 38 6.16 -19.15 -5.17
C VAL A 38 5.54 -18.37 -4.03
N LEU A 39 4.48 -17.61 -4.31
CA LEU A 39 3.75 -16.90 -3.28
C LEU A 39 3.04 -17.90 -2.35
N PRO A 40 3.33 -17.91 -1.03
CA PRO A 40 2.73 -18.86 -0.10
C PRO A 40 1.22 -18.78 -0.09
N LYS A 41 0.55 -19.93 0.04
CA LYS A 41 -0.91 -20.04 -0.03
C LYS A 41 -1.63 -19.10 0.94
N ALA A 42 -1.16 -19.01 2.19
CA ALA A 42 -1.77 -18.15 3.20
C ALA A 42 -1.79 -16.66 2.78
N ILE A 43 -0.70 -16.18 2.18
CA ILE A 43 -0.59 -14.81 1.68
C ILE A 43 -1.50 -14.59 0.47
N ARG A 44 -1.53 -15.55 -0.46
CA ARG A 44 -2.44 -15.50 -1.62
C ARG A 44 -3.90 -15.41 -1.19
N ASP A 45 -4.30 -16.25 -0.24
CA ASP A 45 -5.67 -16.29 0.25
C ASP A 45 -6.03 -14.98 0.97
N LYS A 46 -5.13 -14.45 1.82
CA LYS A 46 -5.31 -13.16 2.52
C LYS A 46 -5.39 -11.97 1.58
N ALA A 47 -4.53 -11.93 0.55
CA ALA A 47 -4.48 -10.86 -0.45
C ALA A 47 -5.48 -11.03 -1.61
N GLY A 48 -6.23 -12.14 -1.63
CA GLY A 48 -7.20 -12.42 -2.69
C GLY A 48 -6.60 -12.74 -4.07
N ILE A 49 -5.33 -13.14 -4.14
CA ILE A 49 -4.58 -13.37 -5.39
C ILE A 49 -4.90 -14.75 -5.99
N LYS A 50 -5.42 -14.73 -7.21
CA LYS A 50 -5.85 -15.90 -7.98
C LYS A 50 -4.92 -16.19 -9.15
N ALA A 51 -5.05 -17.39 -9.70
CA ALA A 51 -4.33 -17.74 -10.92
C ALA A 51 -4.81 -16.88 -12.09
N GLY A 52 -3.87 -16.30 -12.84
CA GLY A 52 -4.16 -15.39 -13.95
C GLY A 52 -4.14 -13.91 -13.58
N ASP A 53 -4.15 -13.58 -12.28
CA ASP A 53 -3.99 -12.20 -11.83
C ASP A 53 -2.61 -11.66 -12.25
N LYS A 54 -2.58 -10.39 -12.63
CA LYS A 54 -1.34 -9.70 -12.99
C LYS A 54 -0.89 -8.83 -11.84
N LEU A 55 0.37 -9.00 -11.45
CA LEU A 55 1.03 -8.14 -10.47
C LEU A 55 2.02 -7.23 -11.18
N ALA A 56 1.92 -5.93 -10.92
CA ALA A 56 2.95 -4.97 -11.27
C ALA A 56 4.14 -5.14 -10.33
N ILE A 57 5.34 -5.19 -10.91
CA ILE A 57 6.60 -5.24 -10.19
C ILE A 57 7.17 -3.82 -10.18
N VAL A 58 7.30 -3.23 -9.00
CA VAL A 58 7.82 -1.87 -8.82
C VAL A 58 9.08 -1.93 -7.97
N THR A 59 10.17 -1.35 -8.46
CA THR A 59 11.43 -1.27 -7.72
C THR A 59 11.59 0.09 -7.06
N LEU A 60 11.92 0.11 -5.77
CA LEU A 60 12.38 1.33 -5.11
C LEU A 60 13.92 1.38 -5.17
N VAL A 61 14.46 2.52 -5.60
CA VAL A 61 15.89 2.77 -5.68
C VAL A 61 16.31 3.70 -4.55
N ARG A 62 17.34 3.31 -3.78
CA ARG A 62 18.01 4.15 -2.78
C ARG A 62 19.51 4.07 -3.01
N ASP A 63 20.20 5.20 -2.96
CA ASP A 63 21.65 5.31 -3.17
C ASP A 63 22.13 4.63 -4.46
N GLY A 64 21.37 4.78 -5.54
CA GLY A 64 21.67 4.20 -6.85
C GLY A 64 21.50 2.68 -6.96
N LYS A 65 20.92 2.03 -5.95
CA LYS A 65 20.67 0.59 -5.94
C LYS A 65 19.20 0.27 -5.66
N VAL A 66 18.69 -0.80 -6.26
CA VAL A 66 17.35 -1.31 -5.93
C VAL A 66 17.39 -1.83 -4.49
N CYS A 67 16.61 -1.22 -3.60
CA CYS A 67 16.54 -1.63 -2.19
C CYS A 67 15.38 -2.58 -1.92
N CYS A 68 14.26 -2.42 -2.64
CA CYS A 68 13.02 -3.16 -2.41
C CYS A 68 12.27 -3.39 -3.72
N ILE A 69 11.55 -4.52 -3.77
CA ILE A 69 10.56 -4.82 -4.82
C ILE A 69 9.19 -4.83 -4.17
N HIS A 70 8.28 -4.03 -4.71
CA HIS A 70 6.88 -4.00 -4.32
C HIS A 70 6.05 -4.68 -5.41
N LEU A 71 5.07 -5.47 -4.97
CA LEU A 71 4.14 -6.17 -5.84
C LEU A 71 2.74 -5.59 -5.60
N PHE A 72 2.13 -5.06 -6.65
CA PHE A 72 0.78 -4.51 -6.62
C PHE A 72 -0.09 -5.26 -7.62
N ARG A 73 -1.39 -5.41 -7.38
CA ARG A 73 -2.27 -5.85 -8.47
C ARG A 73 -2.27 -4.77 -9.55
N SER A 74 -2.15 -5.18 -10.81
CA SER A 74 -2.05 -4.23 -11.92
C SER A 74 -3.31 -3.35 -12.03
N GLU A 75 -4.47 -3.86 -11.61
CA GLU A 75 -5.73 -3.11 -11.57
C GLU A 75 -5.75 -1.99 -10.52
N ASP A 76 -5.07 -2.17 -9.38
CA ASP A 76 -5.01 -1.17 -8.31
C ASP A 76 -4.10 0.00 -8.71
N LEU A 77 -3.04 -0.29 -9.47
CA LEU A 77 -2.08 0.73 -9.91
C LEU A 77 -2.67 1.65 -11.00
N ALA A 78 -3.59 1.14 -11.83
CA ALA A 78 -4.23 1.91 -12.90
C ALA A 78 -5.02 3.13 -12.40
N ASN A 79 -5.45 3.11 -11.13
CA ASN A 79 -6.23 4.18 -10.52
C ASN A 79 -5.42 5.13 -9.61
N GLY A 80 -4.14 4.81 -9.30
CA GLY A 80 -3.42 5.50 -8.22
C GLY A 80 -1.89 5.56 -8.36
N ALA A 81 -1.33 5.31 -9.55
CA ALA A 81 0.12 5.28 -9.76
C ALA A 81 0.87 6.55 -9.29
N ARG A 82 0.20 7.71 -9.25
CA ARG A 82 0.78 8.95 -8.73
C ARG A 82 0.90 8.93 -7.20
N ASP A 83 -0.18 8.58 -6.51
CA ASP A 83 -0.25 8.63 -5.05
C ASP A 83 0.60 7.56 -4.35
N ILE A 84 0.88 6.44 -5.03
CA ILE A 84 1.69 5.33 -4.49
C ILE A 84 3.19 5.49 -4.76
N LEU A 85 3.57 6.19 -5.85
CA LEU A 85 4.95 6.23 -6.35
C LEU A 85 5.65 7.58 -6.18
N GLU A 86 4.92 8.65 -5.87
CA GLU A 86 5.54 9.94 -5.60
C GLU A 86 6.24 9.90 -4.23
N PRO A 87 7.52 10.31 -4.15
CA PRO A 87 8.16 10.55 -2.86
C PRO A 87 7.33 11.60 -2.12
N GLN A 88 6.90 11.30 -0.90
CA GLN A 88 6.39 12.36 -0.04
C GLN A 88 7.60 13.21 0.36
N GLU A 89 7.87 14.26 -0.42
CA GLU A 89 8.76 15.33 -0.02
C GLU A 89 8.11 16.01 1.19
N GLY A 90 8.74 15.81 2.35
CA GLY A 90 8.50 16.56 3.58
C GLY A 90 9.64 17.55 3.80
#